data_AF-A0A522TUU5-F1
#
_entry.id   AF-A0A522TUU5-F1
#
_cell.length_a   1.000
_cell.length_b   1.000
_cell.length_c   1.000
_cell.angle_alpha   90.00
_cell.angle_beta   90.00
_cell.angle_gamma   90.00
#
_symmetry.space_group_name_H-M   'P 1'
#
loop_
_entity.id
_entity.type
_entity.pdbx_description
1 polymer ?
#
loop_
_entity_poly.entity_id
_entity_poly.type
_entity_poly.pdbx_seq_one_letter_code
_entity_poly.pdbx_strand_id
1 'polypeptide(L)'
;AVELNLDPLDVIRRNLLTPDVFPYRAPAGAFIGSGNYQESIALACSQGRLDELLERRAQARVEGRLYGIGYTAVVEPSISNMGYITTVMTAEDRAKAGPKNGAIASATVSVDPLGSVTVIIDSVPGGQGHRTAAAQVVADVLGLDTDDVIVNTELDTQKDAWSIAAGNYSSRFAGATAGSVHLAAVKIREKMAAIAADILKQPVDTIEFADHSVFSRVDSGHSLRFHRVAGTTHWSPGTLPEGMAPGLRETVFWTPPHADAPDEHDVINSSAAYGFIFDICAVEVDRVTEQVRIDRYVTSHDAGRILNPALADGQIRGGFAQGIGAALLEEYDYAADGSFLSGTFADYLVPTAYEVPDPIIVHLETPSPFTPLGAKGLGEGNNMSTPVCIANAVADALGVADVRLPLTPSRIHALRGIPDPQPSGTSRQVVNQVPPPAGDSALVMSGAVDLPAPPERVFAVLLDPDALASVIPGCHRLERMGENRFSADITIGVGIVRARYRAEIELGDLKPPHQLSLGGKGISALGSAEGRGTVRLVPLEGGTRLSYDYAVSVSGKVAAVGGRMLEGAARIILRQMFDRLGRMASTGGVAPRLSWWRRVLVWLGMRP
;
A
#
# COMPACT_ATOMS: atom_id res chain seq x y z
N ALA A 1 -23.36 -19.09 -10.51
CA ALA A 1 -24.17 -18.37 -11.52
C ALA A 1 -23.89 -18.90 -12.92
N VAL A 2 -22.63 -18.82 -13.39
CA VAL A 2 -22.18 -19.31 -14.72
C VAL A 2 -22.60 -20.76 -15.00
N GLU A 3 -22.27 -21.71 -14.12
CA GLU A 3 -22.60 -23.13 -14.30
C GLU A 3 -24.11 -23.40 -14.40
N LEU A 4 -24.92 -22.65 -13.65
CA LEU A 4 -26.38 -22.79 -13.62
C LEU A 4 -27.08 -21.94 -14.69
N ASN A 5 -26.33 -21.18 -15.49
CA ASN A 5 -26.85 -20.21 -16.46
C ASN A 5 -27.91 -19.26 -15.86
N LEU A 6 -27.62 -18.73 -14.66
CA LEU A 6 -28.45 -17.76 -13.95
C LEU A 6 -27.79 -16.39 -13.93
N ASP A 7 -28.60 -15.33 -13.88
CA ASP A 7 -28.12 -13.99 -13.62
C ASP A 7 -27.41 -13.92 -12.24
N PRO A 8 -26.19 -13.37 -12.15
CA PRO A 8 -25.45 -13.31 -10.89
C PRO A 8 -26.19 -12.56 -9.77
N LEU A 9 -26.92 -11.49 -10.09
CA LEU A 9 -27.68 -10.72 -9.12
C LEU A 9 -28.88 -11.50 -8.61
N ASP A 10 -29.55 -12.27 -9.47
CA ASP A 10 -30.61 -13.19 -9.03
C ASP A 10 -30.09 -14.27 -8.09
N VAL A 11 -28.88 -14.81 -8.34
CA VAL A 11 -28.24 -15.77 -7.45
C VAL A 11 -27.95 -15.13 -6.09
N ILE A 12 -27.42 -13.90 -6.05
CA ILE A 12 -27.22 -13.15 -4.80
C ILE A 12 -28.56 -13.02 -4.07
N ARG A 13 -29.59 -12.47 -4.72
CA ARG A 13 -30.91 -12.22 -4.10
C ARG A 13 -31.55 -13.46 -3.49
N ARG A 14 -31.40 -14.63 -4.12
CA ARG A 14 -31.97 -15.89 -3.63
C ARG A 14 -31.31 -16.43 -2.35
N ASN A 15 -30.10 -15.98 -2.03
CA ASN A 15 -29.27 -16.55 -0.95
C ASN A 15 -29.01 -15.58 0.20
N LEU A 16 -29.57 -14.36 0.17
CA LEU A 16 -29.42 -13.41 1.26
C LEU A 16 -30.27 -13.81 2.47
N LEU A 17 -29.74 -13.54 3.65
CA LEU A 17 -30.52 -13.54 4.89
C LEU A 17 -31.62 -12.48 4.80
N THR A 18 -32.83 -12.83 5.23
CA THR A 18 -33.95 -11.89 5.32
C THR A 18 -33.95 -11.16 6.67
N PRO A 19 -34.53 -9.94 6.76
CA PRO A 19 -34.47 -9.15 7.99
C PRO A 19 -35.05 -9.84 9.23
N ASP A 20 -36.02 -10.74 9.05
CA ASP A 20 -36.71 -11.48 10.10
C ASP A 20 -35.90 -12.63 10.72
N VAL A 21 -34.76 -13.02 10.12
CA VAL A 21 -33.91 -14.08 10.67
C VAL A 21 -32.85 -13.58 11.66
N PHE A 22 -32.70 -12.27 11.82
CA PHE A 22 -31.72 -11.71 12.75
C PHE A 22 -32.23 -11.73 14.20
N PRO A 23 -31.39 -12.03 15.20
CA PRO A 23 -29.97 -12.37 15.08
C PRO A 23 -29.74 -13.78 14.50
N TYR A 24 -28.79 -13.91 13.58
CA TYR A 24 -28.52 -15.14 12.82
C TYR A 24 -27.14 -15.71 13.16
N ARG A 25 -27.07 -17.02 13.44
CA ARG A 25 -25.80 -17.74 13.63
C ARG A 25 -25.39 -18.43 12.34
N ALA A 26 -24.31 -17.94 11.71
CA ALA A 26 -23.75 -18.54 10.52
C ALA A 26 -23.02 -19.86 10.83
N PRO A 27 -22.92 -20.80 9.87
CA PRO A 27 -22.26 -22.09 10.09
C PRO A 27 -20.81 -22.00 10.61
N ALA A 28 -20.06 -20.98 10.19
CA ALA A 28 -18.68 -20.76 10.62
C ALA A 28 -18.56 -20.06 11.99
N GLY A 29 -19.68 -19.79 12.67
CA GLY A 29 -19.71 -19.28 14.05
C GLY A 29 -20.08 -17.80 14.21
N ALA A 30 -20.04 -17.01 13.13
CA ALA A 30 -20.44 -15.60 13.16
C ALA A 30 -21.88 -15.43 13.68
N PHE A 31 -22.05 -14.53 14.65
CA PHE A 31 -23.36 -14.22 15.26
C PHE A 31 -23.79 -12.81 14.83
N ILE A 32 -24.56 -12.77 13.75
CA ILE A 32 -24.92 -11.54 13.05
C ILE A 32 -26.15 -10.92 13.70
N GLY A 33 -26.00 -9.72 14.26
CA GLY A 33 -27.04 -9.09 15.07
C GLY A 33 -28.22 -8.48 14.30
N SER A 34 -27.97 -7.85 13.15
CA SER A 34 -28.98 -7.14 12.37
C SER A 34 -28.52 -6.85 10.94
N GLY A 35 -29.47 -6.70 10.01
CA GLY A 35 -29.22 -6.22 8.65
C GLY A 35 -30.51 -6.17 7.80
N ASN A 36 -30.48 -5.38 6.72
CA ASN A 36 -31.52 -5.38 5.70
C ASN A 36 -30.90 -5.39 4.30
N TYR A 37 -30.40 -6.56 3.91
CA TYR A 37 -29.57 -6.73 2.71
C TYR A 37 -30.36 -6.47 1.42
N GLN A 38 -31.64 -6.81 1.42
CA GLN A 38 -32.55 -6.62 0.29
C GLN A 38 -32.75 -5.12 0.00
N GLU A 39 -32.97 -4.32 1.04
CA GLU A 39 -33.08 -2.86 0.91
C GLU A 39 -31.78 -2.24 0.42
N SER A 40 -30.63 -2.67 0.95
CA SER A 40 -29.32 -2.20 0.50
C SER A 40 -29.12 -2.42 -1.01
N ILE A 41 -29.48 -3.61 -1.52
CA ILE A 41 -29.43 -3.92 -2.95
C ILE A 41 -30.43 -3.09 -3.75
N ALA A 42 -31.66 -2.91 -3.25
CA ALA A 42 -32.67 -2.12 -3.93
C ALA A 42 -32.24 -0.65 -4.07
N LEU A 43 -31.66 -0.07 -3.02
CA LEU A 43 -31.12 1.29 -3.02
C LEU A 43 -29.92 1.40 -3.97
N ALA A 44 -28.99 0.45 -3.94
CA ALA A 44 -27.85 0.42 -4.88
C ALA A 44 -28.30 0.33 -6.34
N CYS A 45 -29.27 -0.55 -6.66
CA CYS A 45 -29.78 -0.71 -8.03
C CYS A 45 -30.49 0.56 -8.52
N SER A 46 -31.32 1.17 -7.67
CA SER A 46 -32.09 2.37 -8.01
C SER A 46 -31.21 3.62 -8.13
N GLN A 47 -30.40 3.93 -7.12
CA GLN A 47 -29.52 5.11 -7.12
C GLN A 47 -28.35 4.96 -8.10
N GLY A 48 -27.87 3.72 -8.29
CA GLY A 48 -26.87 3.37 -9.29
C GLY A 48 -27.37 3.35 -10.73
N ARG A 49 -28.70 3.42 -10.91
CA ARG A 49 -29.40 3.31 -12.20
C ARG A 49 -28.96 2.07 -12.98
N LEU A 50 -29.10 0.90 -12.35
CA LEU A 50 -28.64 -0.38 -12.93
C LEU A 50 -29.27 -0.66 -14.30
N ASP A 51 -30.53 -0.31 -14.50
CA ASP A 51 -31.23 -0.51 -15.77
C ASP A 51 -30.53 0.21 -16.94
N GLU A 52 -30.03 1.42 -16.72
CA GLU A 52 -29.25 2.18 -17.72
C GLU A 52 -27.92 1.46 -18.05
N LEU A 53 -27.25 0.90 -17.05
CA LEU A 53 -26.00 0.14 -17.26
C LEU A 53 -26.26 -1.13 -18.07
N LEU A 54 -27.36 -1.84 -17.79
CA LEU A 54 -27.75 -3.04 -18.53
C LEU A 54 -28.04 -2.74 -19.99
N GLU A 55 -28.78 -1.67 -20.29
CA GLU A 55 -29.03 -1.19 -21.65
C GLU A 55 -27.71 -0.82 -22.35
N ARG A 56 -26.82 -0.09 -21.66
CA ARG A 56 -25.52 0.31 -22.19
C ARG A 56 -24.62 -0.89 -22.49
N ARG A 57 -24.61 -1.90 -21.62
CA ARG A 57 -23.88 -3.17 -21.86
C ARG A 57 -24.40 -3.86 -23.12
N ALA A 58 -25.72 -3.97 -23.28
CA ALA A 58 -26.31 -4.59 -24.46
C ALA A 58 -25.90 -3.85 -25.74
N GLN A 59 -26.01 -2.53 -25.75
CA GLN A 59 -25.64 -1.69 -26.89
C GLN A 59 -24.14 -1.78 -27.21
N ALA A 60 -23.26 -1.66 -26.20
CA ALA A 60 -21.82 -1.75 -26.38
C ALA A 60 -21.39 -3.11 -26.96
N ARG A 61 -22.02 -4.21 -26.53
CA ARG A 61 -21.74 -5.55 -27.07
C ARG A 61 -22.19 -5.71 -28.53
N VAL A 62 -23.30 -5.10 -28.93
CA VAL A 62 -23.74 -5.05 -30.34
C VAL A 62 -22.73 -4.29 -31.20
N GLU A 63 -22.13 -3.23 -30.68
CA GLU A 63 -21.04 -2.46 -31.32
C GLU A 63 -19.70 -3.21 -31.31
N GLY A 64 -19.65 -4.41 -30.73
CA GLY A 64 -18.42 -5.19 -30.59
C GLY A 64 -17.46 -4.66 -29.52
N ARG A 65 -17.89 -3.79 -28.62
CA ARG A 65 -17.08 -3.33 -27.48
C ARG A 65 -17.18 -4.33 -26.32
N LEU A 66 -16.14 -4.35 -25.47
CA LEU A 66 -16.07 -5.24 -24.31
C LEU A 66 -16.59 -4.49 -23.08
N TYR A 67 -17.86 -4.71 -22.76
CA TYR A 67 -18.51 -4.07 -21.62
C TYR A 67 -19.09 -5.14 -20.69
N GLY A 68 -18.86 -4.97 -19.39
CA GLY A 68 -19.30 -5.91 -18.37
C GLY A 68 -19.76 -5.23 -17.09
N ILE A 69 -20.62 -5.92 -16.35
CA ILE A 69 -21.18 -5.49 -15.08
C ILE A 69 -20.93 -6.59 -14.04
N GLY A 70 -20.25 -6.21 -12.96
CA GLY A 70 -19.98 -7.05 -11.81
C GLY A 70 -20.82 -6.64 -10.61
N TYR A 71 -21.13 -7.61 -9.76
CA TYR A 71 -21.78 -7.41 -8.48
C TYR A 71 -20.97 -8.09 -7.38
N THR A 72 -20.98 -7.51 -6.18
CA THR A 72 -20.39 -8.13 -4.99
C THR A 72 -21.28 -7.84 -3.78
N ALA A 73 -21.53 -8.86 -2.96
CA ALA A 73 -22.20 -8.73 -1.66
C ALA A 73 -21.25 -9.21 -0.57
N VAL A 74 -21.00 -8.38 0.46
CA VAL A 74 -20.08 -8.69 1.57
C VAL A 74 -20.79 -8.44 2.89
N VAL A 75 -20.69 -9.39 3.82
CA VAL A 75 -20.96 -9.13 5.23
C VAL A 75 -19.65 -8.63 5.84
N GLU A 76 -19.58 -7.36 6.20
CA GLU A 76 -18.37 -6.70 6.70
C GLU A 76 -18.22 -6.95 8.21
N PRO A 77 -17.22 -7.73 8.66
CA PRO A 77 -16.97 -7.93 10.08
C PRO A 77 -16.26 -6.72 10.70
N SER A 78 -16.60 -6.40 11.95
CA SER A 78 -15.94 -5.36 12.73
C SER A 78 -15.86 -5.72 14.21
N ILE A 79 -14.89 -5.12 14.92
CA ILE A 79 -14.61 -5.37 16.34
C ILE A 79 -14.18 -6.84 16.53
N SER A 80 -12.91 -7.13 16.29
CA SER A 80 -12.39 -8.50 16.42
C SER A 80 -12.52 -9.06 17.84
N ASN A 81 -13.08 -10.27 17.97
CA ASN A 81 -13.02 -11.07 19.19
C ASN A 81 -11.66 -11.75 19.30
N MET A 82 -10.82 -11.33 20.24
CA MET A 82 -9.42 -11.79 20.37
C MET A 82 -9.27 -13.31 20.55
N GLY A 83 -10.34 -14.03 20.87
CA GLY A 83 -10.36 -15.49 20.88
C GLY A 83 -9.98 -16.12 19.54
N TYR A 84 -10.25 -15.45 18.40
CA TYR A 84 -9.98 -16.01 17.07
C TYR A 84 -8.49 -16.30 16.86
N ILE A 85 -7.59 -15.54 17.50
CA ILE A 85 -6.15 -15.73 17.35
C ILE A 85 -5.72 -17.11 17.88
N THR A 86 -6.47 -17.68 18.83
CA THR A 86 -6.14 -18.99 19.41
C THR A 86 -6.51 -20.16 18.51
N THR A 87 -7.25 -19.97 17.41
CA THR A 87 -7.54 -21.06 16.46
C THR A 87 -6.31 -21.56 15.71
N VAL A 88 -5.18 -20.83 15.77
CA VAL A 88 -3.87 -21.32 15.30
C VAL A 88 -3.29 -22.42 16.21
N MET A 89 -3.76 -22.52 17.45
CA MET A 89 -3.36 -23.54 18.41
C MET A 89 -4.30 -24.74 18.34
N THR A 90 -3.82 -25.92 18.75
CA THR A 90 -4.68 -27.12 18.86
C THR A 90 -5.76 -26.91 19.93
N ALA A 91 -6.89 -27.61 19.79
CA ALA A 91 -7.96 -27.58 20.81
C ALA A 91 -7.46 -28.03 22.20
N GLU A 92 -6.55 -29.00 22.25
CA GLU A 92 -5.92 -29.47 23.50
C GLU A 92 -5.09 -28.35 24.16
N ASP A 93 -4.30 -27.61 23.38
CA ASP A 93 -3.50 -26.51 23.90
C ASP A 93 -4.36 -25.34 24.36
N ARG A 94 -5.46 -25.05 23.66
CA ARG A 94 -6.45 -24.05 24.12
C ARG A 94 -7.10 -24.47 25.44
N ALA A 95 -7.48 -25.74 25.59
CA ALA A 95 -8.06 -26.26 26.82
C ALA A 95 -7.09 -26.13 28.01
N LYS A 96 -5.78 -26.34 27.78
CA LYS A 96 -4.73 -26.14 28.79
C LYS A 96 -4.52 -24.67 29.15
N ALA A 97 -4.51 -23.76 28.16
CA ALA A 97 -4.24 -22.34 28.35
C ALA A 97 -5.44 -21.54 28.94
N GLY A 98 -6.63 -22.16 28.94
CA GLY A 98 -7.89 -21.54 29.33
C GLY A 98 -8.50 -20.68 28.22
N PRO A 99 -9.81 -20.39 28.31
CA PRO A 99 -10.54 -19.67 27.26
C PRO A 99 -9.95 -18.28 27.04
N LYS A 100 -9.77 -17.91 25.77
CA LYS A 100 -9.41 -16.55 25.33
C LYS A 100 -10.55 -16.00 24.50
N ASN A 101 -10.99 -14.79 24.84
CA ASN A 101 -12.09 -14.12 24.17
C ASN A 101 -12.08 -12.62 24.49
N GLY A 102 -13.10 -11.93 23.99
CA GLY A 102 -13.36 -10.53 24.29
C GLY A 102 -12.78 -9.57 23.26
N ALA A 103 -13.31 -8.36 23.29
CA ALA A 103 -12.89 -7.26 22.42
C ALA A 103 -12.96 -5.96 23.21
N ILE A 104 -12.28 -5.93 24.36
CA ILE A 104 -12.46 -4.85 25.34
C ILE A 104 -12.04 -3.51 24.73
N ALA A 105 -12.92 -2.51 24.82
CA ALA A 105 -12.61 -1.13 24.50
C ALA A 105 -12.70 -0.24 25.74
N SER A 106 -11.80 0.73 25.84
CA SER A 106 -11.78 1.69 26.96
C SER A 106 -11.77 3.14 26.53
N ALA A 107 -12.38 3.97 27.38
CA ALA A 107 -12.33 5.41 27.26
C ALA A 107 -12.39 6.07 28.63
N THR A 108 -11.75 7.22 28.78
CA THR A 108 -11.84 8.08 29.95
C THR A 108 -12.41 9.43 29.53
N VAL A 109 -13.46 9.89 30.21
CA VAL A 109 -13.99 11.25 30.07
C VAL A 109 -13.82 11.97 31.39
N SER A 110 -13.30 13.20 31.35
CA SER A 110 -13.09 14.03 32.51
C SER A 110 -13.53 15.47 32.27
N VAL A 111 -14.05 16.11 33.32
CA VAL A 111 -14.50 17.50 33.29
C VAL A 111 -13.77 18.28 34.38
N ASP A 112 -13.10 19.35 33.98
CA ASP A 112 -12.34 20.21 34.89
C ASP A 112 -13.27 21.16 35.68
N PRO A 113 -12.74 21.92 36.67
CA PRO A 113 -13.54 22.86 37.46
C PRO A 113 -14.14 24.03 36.67
N LEU A 114 -13.65 24.30 35.46
CA LEU A 114 -14.13 25.35 34.55
C LEU A 114 -15.08 24.81 33.48
N GLY A 115 -15.37 23.49 33.49
CA GLY A 115 -16.27 22.84 32.55
C GLY A 115 -15.59 22.34 31.27
N SER A 116 -14.27 22.46 31.13
CA SER A 116 -13.57 21.92 29.96
C SER A 116 -13.60 20.39 29.99
N VAL A 117 -13.88 19.76 28.86
CA VAL A 117 -14.00 18.30 28.76
C VAL A 117 -12.78 17.71 28.07
N THR A 118 -12.15 16.73 28.70
CA THR A 118 -11.04 15.96 28.11
C THR A 118 -11.44 14.49 27.98
N VAL A 119 -11.18 13.93 26.81
CA VAL A 119 -11.44 12.53 26.45
C VAL A 119 -10.12 11.84 26.12
N ILE A 120 -9.91 10.66 26.69
CA ILE A 120 -8.80 9.76 26.32
C ILE A 120 -9.44 8.47 25.78
N ILE A 121 -8.98 8.01 24.62
CA ILE A 121 -9.52 6.81 23.97
C ILE A 121 -8.45 5.74 23.80
N ASP A 122 -8.85 4.48 23.76
CA ASP A 122 -7.95 3.32 23.55
C ASP A 122 -7.59 3.08 22.08
N SER A 123 -7.65 4.12 21.24
CA SER A 123 -7.46 4.03 19.80
C SER A 123 -6.38 4.99 19.31
N VAL A 124 -5.55 4.53 18.38
CA VAL A 124 -4.41 5.27 17.83
C VAL A 124 -4.66 5.51 16.33
N PRO A 125 -5.38 6.58 15.96
CA PRO A 125 -5.82 6.80 14.57
C PRO A 125 -4.66 7.15 13.64
N GLY A 126 -4.77 6.69 12.39
CA GLY A 126 -3.89 7.03 11.25
C GLY A 126 -4.56 7.91 10.19
N GLY A 127 -5.63 8.63 10.53
CA GLY A 127 -6.34 9.54 9.59
C GLY A 127 -7.87 9.44 9.58
N GLN A 128 -8.47 8.57 10.39
CA GLN A 128 -9.89 8.20 10.31
C GLN A 128 -10.85 9.23 10.95
N GLY A 129 -10.33 10.32 11.54
CA GLY A 129 -11.15 11.36 12.18
C GLY A 129 -11.69 11.02 13.57
N HIS A 130 -11.06 10.10 14.31
CA HIS A 130 -11.53 9.68 15.64
C HIS A 130 -11.70 10.82 16.64
N ARG A 131 -10.83 11.84 16.58
CA ARG A 131 -10.91 13.03 17.45
C ARG A 131 -12.24 13.76 17.26
N THR A 132 -12.60 14.02 16.01
CA THR A 132 -13.85 14.69 15.66
C THR A 132 -15.07 13.87 16.07
N ALA A 133 -15.10 12.59 15.71
CA ALA A 133 -16.25 11.73 16.03
C ALA A 133 -16.44 11.52 17.54
N ALA A 134 -15.36 11.34 18.30
CA ALA A 134 -15.45 11.22 19.76
C ALA A 134 -15.89 12.54 20.42
N ALA A 135 -15.42 13.69 19.91
CA ALA A 135 -15.88 14.99 20.38
C ALA A 135 -17.38 15.18 20.16
N GLN A 136 -17.90 14.82 18.97
CA GLN A 136 -19.33 14.85 18.66
C GLN A 136 -20.14 13.96 19.62
N VAL A 137 -19.70 12.73 19.87
CA VAL A 137 -20.37 11.82 20.80
C VAL A 137 -20.46 12.40 22.22
N VAL A 138 -19.40 13.05 22.71
CA VAL A 138 -19.39 13.63 24.05
C VAL A 138 -20.21 14.92 24.11
N ALA A 139 -20.10 15.77 23.09
CA ALA A 139 -20.86 17.00 22.95
C ALA A 139 -22.38 16.73 22.98
N ASP A 140 -22.84 15.74 22.20
CA ASP A 140 -24.24 15.30 22.18
C ASP A 140 -24.74 14.83 23.56
N VAL A 141 -23.89 14.11 24.32
CA VAL A 141 -24.27 13.59 25.64
C VAL A 141 -24.34 14.70 26.68
N LEU A 142 -23.40 15.65 26.64
CA LEU A 142 -23.22 16.68 27.67
C LEU A 142 -23.86 18.03 27.33
N GLY A 143 -24.47 18.18 26.14
CA GLY A 143 -25.12 19.41 25.70
C GLY A 143 -24.13 20.56 25.49
N LEU A 144 -22.98 20.25 24.89
CA LEU A 144 -21.87 21.17 24.63
C LEU A 144 -21.61 21.29 23.13
N ASP A 145 -20.73 22.21 22.73
CA ASP A 145 -20.18 22.24 21.38
C ASP A 145 -18.97 21.30 21.28
N THR A 146 -18.64 20.86 20.07
CA THR A 146 -17.47 20.00 19.84
C THR A 146 -16.15 20.67 20.22
N ASP A 147 -16.08 22.00 20.13
CA ASP A 147 -14.89 22.79 20.45
C ASP A 147 -14.61 22.84 21.96
N ASP A 148 -15.59 22.50 22.80
CA ASP A 148 -15.43 22.37 24.26
C ASP A 148 -14.79 21.03 24.67
N VAL A 149 -14.65 20.10 23.72
CA VAL A 149 -14.20 18.72 23.96
C VAL A 149 -12.83 18.47 23.34
N ILE A 150 -11.82 18.30 24.20
CA ILE A 150 -10.47 17.95 23.79
C ILE A 150 -10.32 16.43 23.79
N VAL A 151 -10.14 15.83 22.62
CA VAL A 151 -9.89 14.38 22.49
C VAL A 151 -8.40 14.11 22.31
N ASN A 152 -7.79 13.48 23.32
CA ASN A 152 -6.44 12.98 23.28
C ASN A 152 -6.40 11.56 22.73
N THR A 153 -5.68 11.39 21.62
CA THR A 153 -5.45 10.10 20.95
C THR A 153 -4.01 9.62 21.05
N GLU A 154 -3.17 10.34 21.81
CA GLU A 154 -1.88 9.82 22.23
C GLU A 154 -2.13 8.83 23.37
N LEU A 155 -1.67 7.60 23.18
CA LEU A 155 -1.89 6.51 24.13
C LEU A 155 -0.58 6.18 24.84
N ASP A 156 -0.56 6.36 26.17
CA ASP A 156 0.51 5.92 27.05
C ASP A 156 0.01 4.79 27.94
N THR A 157 0.45 3.57 27.64
CA THR A 157 0.02 2.34 28.33
C THR A 157 0.44 2.26 29.79
N GLN A 158 1.31 3.16 30.28
CA GLN A 158 1.67 3.25 31.69
C GLN A 158 0.59 3.94 32.53
N LYS A 159 -0.22 4.82 31.93
CA LYS A 159 -1.19 5.68 32.66
C LYS A 159 -2.61 5.63 32.11
N ASP A 160 -2.77 5.34 30.83
CA ASP A 160 -4.07 5.37 30.15
C ASP A 160 -4.74 4.00 30.22
N ALA A 161 -6.06 3.99 30.20
CA ALA A 161 -6.84 2.77 30.19
C ALA A 161 -6.67 2.04 28.85
N TRP A 162 -6.21 0.80 28.88
CA TRP A 162 -6.05 -0.05 27.70
C TRP A 162 -6.34 -1.51 28.01
N SER A 163 -6.56 -2.30 26.96
CA SER A 163 -6.70 -3.75 27.01
C SER A 163 -5.90 -4.38 25.87
N ILE A 164 -5.78 -5.72 25.84
CA ILE A 164 -5.13 -6.44 24.72
C ILE A 164 -5.75 -6.09 23.36
N ALA A 165 -7.02 -5.70 23.32
CA ALA A 165 -7.72 -5.33 22.09
C ALA A 165 -7.61 -3.83 21.74
N ALA A 166 -6.90 -3.03 22.53
CA ALA A 166 -6.72 -1.60 22.26
C ALA A 166 -5.92 -1.35 20.97
N GLY A 167 -6.20 -0.24 20.30
CA GLY A 167 -5.62 0.13 19.01
C GLY A 167 -6.67 0.46 17.95
N ASN A 168 -6.19 0.67 16.72
CA ASN A 168 -7.03 0.96 15.57
C ASN A 168 -6.84 -0.09 14.47
N TYR A 169 -7.80 -1.00 14.34
CA TYR A 169 -7.83 -2.10 13.37
C TYR A 169 -9.25 -2.71 13.38
N SER A 170 -9.59 -3.55 12.38
CA SER A 170 -10.87 -4.28 12.33
C SER A 170 -12.10 -3.36 12.53
N SER A 171 -12.00 -2.15 12.00
CA SER A 171 -13.05 -1.12 12.04
C SER A 171 -13.69 -0.95 13.43
N ARG A 172 -12.92 -1.13 14.50
CA ARG A 172 -13.47 -1.25 15.87
C ARG A 172 -13.91 0.07 16.50
N PHE A 173 -13.46 1.21 15.96
CA PHE A 173 -13.64 2.51 16.60
C PHE A 173 -15.11 2.87 16.84
N ALA A 174 -15.95 2.84 15.80
CA ALA A 174 -17.33 3.36 15.90
C ALA A 174 -18.20 2.53 16.86
N GLY A 175 -18.15 1.20 16.76
CA GLY A 175 -18.98 0.32 17.59
C GLY A 175 -18.40 0.03 18.98
N ALA A 176 -17.07 0.08 19.17
CA ALA A 176 -16.44 -0.23 20.45
C ALA A 176 -15.89 1.02 21.16
N THR A 177 -14.85 1.67 20.62
CA THR A 177 -14.18 2.80 21.29
C THR A 177 -15.11 4.00 21.48
N ALA A 178 -15.80 4.45 20.43
CA ALA A 178 -16.79 5.54 20.54
C ALA A 178 -17.99 5.13 21.41
N GLY A 179 -18.34 3.85 21.42
CA GLY A 179 -19.30 3.28 22.37
C GLY A 179 -18.85 3.44 23.82
N SER A 180 -17.58 3.13 24.14
CA SER A 180 -17.01 3.34 25.48
C SER A 180 -16.94 4.83 25.85
N VAL A 181 -16.66 5.71 24.88
CA VAL A 181 -16.71 7.17 25.07
C VAL A 181 -18.13 7.61 25.46
N HIS A 182 -19.14 7.14 24.73
CA HIS A 182 -20.54 7.41 25.04
C HIS A 182 -20.90 6.95 26.45
N LEU A 183 -20.56 5.72 26.83
CA LEU A 183 -20.82 5.17 28.16
C LEU A 183 -20.13 5.98 29.27
N ALA A 184 -18.88 6.42 29.06
CA ALA A 184 -18.16 7.26 30.02
C ALA A 184 -18.80 8.65 30.14
N ALA A 185 -19.20 9.27 29.02
CA ALA A 185 -19.90 10.55 29.02
C ALA A 185 -21.27 10.45 29.71
N VAL A 186 -22.00 9.35 29.54
CA VAL A 186 -23.29 9.11 30.22
C VAL A 186 -23.09 9.05 31.73
N LYS A 187 -22.06 8.36 32.24
CA LYS A 187 -21.76 8.36 33.69
C LYS A 187 -21.44 9.74 34.24
N ILE A 188 -20.69 10.56 33.48
CA ILE A 188 -20.44 11.96 33.82
C ILE A 188 -21.76 12.75 33.87
N ARG A 189 -22.61 12.59 32.84
CA ARG A 189 -23.93 13.23 32.76
C ARG A 189 -24.81 12.84 33.94
N GLU A 190 -24.90 11.56 34.29
CA GLU A 190 -25.70 11.05 35.41
C GLU A 190 -25.25 11.67 36.75
N LYS A 191 -23.93 11.74 36.98
CA LYS A 191 -23.37 12.37 38.18
C LYS A 191 -23.68 13.87 38.23
N MET A 192 -23.51 14.58 37.11
CA MET A 192 -23.85 16.00 37.01
C MET A 192 -25.36 16.24 37.15
N ALA A 193 -26.20 15.35 36.62
CA ALA A 193 -27.65 15.42 36.72
C ALA A 193 -28.10 15.30 38.18
N ALA A 194 -27.52 14.38 38.95
CA ALA A 194 -27.82 14.24 40.38
C ALA A 194 -27.41 15.49 41.19
N ILE A 195 -26.28 16.12 40.85
CA ILE A 195 -25.86 17.39 41.47
C ILE A 195 -26.84 18.51 41.12
N ALA A 196 -27.16 18.66 39.83
CA ALA A 196 -28.07 19.69 39.36
C ALA A 196 -29.49 19.51 39.92
N ALA A 197 -29.96 18.26 40.03
CA ALA A 197 -31.24 17.91 40.64
C ALA A 197 -31.35 18.41 42.08
N ASP A 198 -30.30 18.20 42.89
CA ASP A 198 -30.31 18.72 44.27
C ASP A 198 -30.27 20.25 44.32
N ILE A 199 -29.52 20.92 43.43
CA ILE A 199 -29.46 22.38 43.38
C ILE A 199 -30.79 22.99 42.91
N LEU A 200 -31.38 22.43 41.85
CA LEU A 200 -32.64 22.90 41.26
C LEU A 200 -33.87 22.45 42.06
N LYS A 201 -33.70 21.50 42.99
CA LYS A 201 -34.77 20.83 43.73
C LYS A 201 -35.81 20.19 42.78
N GLN A 202 -35.29 19.50 41.76
CA GLN A 202 -36.07 18.83 40.72
C GLN A 202 -35.75 17.33 40.69
N PRO A 203 -36.65 16.46 40.17
CA PRO A 203 -36.35 15.04 39.98
C PRO A 203 -35.21 14.82 38.98
N VAL A 204 -34.29 13.90 39.28
CA VAL A 204 -33.08 13.66 38.48
C VAL A 204 -33.37 13.22 37.04
N ASP A 205 -34.43 12.46 36.83
CA ASP A 205 -34.89 11.96 35.53
C ASP A 205 -35.49 13.07 34.64
N THR A 206 -35.72 14.26 35.19
CA THR A 206 -36.17 15.44 34.45
C THR A 206 -35.01 16.32 33.98
N ILE A 207 -33.77 16.04 34.41
CA ILE A 207 -32.62 16.89 34.13
C ILE A 207 -32.09 16.65 32.71
N GLU A 208 -31.99 17.73 31.96
CA GLU A 208 -31.53 17.79 30.58
C GLU A 208 -30.31 18.71 30.43
N PHE A 209 -29.57 18.49 29.35
CA PHE A 209 -28.34 19.18 29.01
C PHE A 209 -28.45 19.71 27.58
N ALA A 210 -28.36 21.02 27.40
CA ALA A 210 -28.32 21.68 26.10
C ALA A 210 -27.74 23.09 26.23
N ASP A 211 -27.15 23.63 25.16
CA ASP A 211 -26.66 25.01 25.08
C ASP A 211 -25.80 25.43 26.30
N HIS A 212 -24.87 24.57 26.68
CA HIS A 212 -23.96 24.73 27.83
C HIS A 212 -24.69 24.90 29.17
N SER A 213 -25.91 24.37 29.26
CA SER A 213 -26.80 24.54 30.40
C SER A 213 -27.39 23.20 30.84
N VAL A 214 -27.63 23.09 32.15
CA VAL A 214 -28.28 21.97 32.82
C VAL A 214 -29.57 22.49 33.43
N PHE A 215 -30.71 21.92 33.06
CA PHE A 215 -32.04 22.41 33.45
C PHE A 215 -33.01 21.24 33.64
N SER A 216 -34.17 21.49 34.25
CA SER A 216 -35.25 20.51 34.29
C SER A 216 -36.21 20.72 33.12
N ARG A 217 -36.63 19.66 32.44
CA ARG A 217 -37.70 19.71 31.43
C ARG A 217 -39.05 20.19 32.00
N VAL A 218 -39.25 20.05 33.31
CA VAL A 218 -40.48 20.46 34.01
C VAL A 218 -40.47 21.95 34.35
N ASP A 219 -39.29 22.53 34.55
CA ASP A 219 -39.09 23.97 34.78
C ASP A 219 -37.81 24.44 34.08
N SER A 220 -37.94 24.80 32.80
CA SER A 220 -36.83 25.32 32.01
C SER A 220 -36.50 26.80 32.30
N GLY A 221 -37.31 27.47 33.14
CA GLY A 221 -37.05 28.85 33.55
C GLY A 221 -35.84 28.99 34.49
N HIS A 222 -35.42 27.88 35.12
CA HIS A 222 -34.26 27.82 35.99
C HIS A 222 -33.21 26.85 35.44
N SER A 223 -32.13 27.40 34.90
CA SER A 223 -31.00 26.64 34.35
C SER A 223 -29.71 26.95 35.10
N LEU A 224 -28.84 25.96 35.26
CA LEU A 224 -27.47 26.11 35.72
C LEU A 224 -26.53 26.04 34.53
N ARG A 225 -25.51 26.92 34.48
CA ARG A 225 -24.45 26.77 33.47
C ARG A 225 -23.67 25.48 33.73
N PHE A 226 -23.32 24.75 32.68
CA PHE A 226 -22.61 23.47 32.75
C PHE A 226 -21.36 23.54 33.66
N HIS A 227 -20.52 24.56 33.43
CA HIS A 227 -19.30 24.78 34.22
C HIS A 227 -19.57 24.99 35.72
N ARG A 228 -20.76 25.50 36.09
CA ARG A 228 -21.10 25.73 37.50
C ARG A 228 -21.40 24.42 38.21
N VAL A 229 -22.12 23.51 37.54
CA VAL A 229 -22.37 22.16 38.05
C VAL A 229 -21.06 21.37 38.12
N ALA A 230 -20.22 21.47 37.08
CA ALA A 230 -18.89 20.86 37.06
C ALA A 230 -18.01 21.39 38.19
N GLY A 231 -17.95 22.70 38.40
CA GLY A 231 -17.16 23.32 39.46
C GLY A 231 -17.56 22.90 40.87
N THR A 232 -18.84 22.62 41.13
CA THR A 232 -19.34 22.18 42.46
C THR A 232 -18.60 20.95 42.97
N THR A 233 -18.32 19.98 42.10
CA THR A 233 -17.65 18.73 42.50
C THR A 233 -16.18 18.91 42.91
N HIS A 234 -15.57 20.03 42.50
CA HIS A 234 -14.16 20.34 42.77
C HIS A 234 -14.00 21.36 43.90
N TRP A 235 -14.84 22.40 43.92
CA TRP A 235 -14.75 23.52 44.87
C TRP A 235 -15.62 23.35 46.11
N SER A 236 -16.68 22.54 46.03
CA SER A 236 -17.68 22.42 47.09
C SER A 236 -18.06 20.95 47.33
N PRO A 237 -17.10 20.06 47.62
CA PRO A 237 -17.38 18.63 47.80
C PRO A 237 -18.37 18.35 48.95
N GLY A 238 -18.45 19.23 49.95
CA GLY A 238 -19.40 19.10 51.06
C GLY A 238 -20.87 19.38 50.69
N THR A 239 -21.15 19.88 49.47
CA THR A 239 -22.51 20.09 48.97
C THR A 239 -22.96 19.00 47.99
N LEU A 240 -22.16 17.96 47.81
CA LEU A 240 -22.53 16.84 46.95
C LEU A 240 -23.59 15.96 47.64
N PRO A 241 -24.43 15.26 46.87
CA PRO A 241 -25.34 14.25 47.42
C PRO A 241 -24.60 13.22 48.30
N GLU A 242 -25.29 12.72 49.32
CA GLU A 242 -24.72 11.75 50.25
C GLU A 242 -24.18 10.51 49.52
N GLY A 243 -22.95 10.09 49.85
CA GLY A 243 -22.28 8.95 49.22
C GLY A 243 -21.65 9.24 47.84
N MET A 244 -21.81 10.45 47.30
CA MET A 244 -21.19 10.81 46.02
C MET A 244 -19.71 11.22 46.19
N ALA A 245 -18.81 10.56 45.46
CA ALA A 245 -17.40 10.94 45.43
C ALA A 245 -17.18 12.28 44.70
N PRO A 246 -16.19 13.12 45.10
CA PRO A 246 -15.83 14.34 44.38
C PRO A 246 -15.12 14.07 43.04
N GLY A 247 -14.99 15.11 42.22
CA GLY A 247 -14.36 15.07 40.90
C GLY A 247 -15.25 14.51 39.78
N LEU A 248 -14.94 14.85 38.53
CA LEU A 248 -15.62 14.34 37.34
C LEU A 248 -14.60 13.68 36.43
N ARG A 249 -14.36 12.38 36.66
CA ARG A 249 -13.50 11.55 35.83
C ARG A 249 -14.01 10.12 35.85
N GLU A 250 -14.42 9.63 34.69
CA GLU A 250 -14.97 8.30 34.52
C GLU A 250 -14.15 7.54 33.49
N THR A 251 -13.69 6.34 33.86
CA THR A 251 -13.05 5.39 32.96
C THR A 251 -13.96 4.19 32.78
N VAL A 252 -14.30 3.87 31.53
CA VAL A 252 -15.13 2.72 31.18
C VAL A 252 -14.28 1.69 30.45
N PHE A 253 -14.45 0.42 30.81
CA PHE A 253 -14.06 -0.74 30.03
C PHE A 253 -15.35 -1.44 29.59
N TRP A 254 -15.53 -1.59 28.29
CA TRP A 254 -16.69 -2.25 27.70
C TRP A 254 -16.22 -3.46 26.90
N THR A 255 -16.98 -4.54 26.95
CA THR A 255 -16.81 -5.70 26.06
C THR A 255 -18.12 -5.98 25.36
N PRO A 256 -18.11 -6.36 24.07
CA PRO A 256 -19.33 -6.77 23.41
C PRO A 256 -19.92 -8.04 24.03
N PRO A 257 -21.25 -8.19 24.00
CA PRO A 257 -21.88 -9.48 24.28
C PRO A 257 -21.51 -10.50 23.19
N HIS A 258 -21.65 -11.79 23.49
CA HIS A 258 -21.43 -12.89 22.52
C HIS A 258 -20.01 -12.95 21.92
N ALA A 259 -19.01 -12.41 22.63
CA ALA A 259 -17.59 -12.63 22.36
C ALA A 259 -17.11 -13.86 23.14
N ASP A 260 -17.53 -15.04 22.72
CA ASP A 260 -17.16 -16.31 23.34
C ASP A 260 -15.80 -16.82 22.82
N ALA A 261 -15.17 -17.75 23.53
CA ALA A 261 -13.95 -18.41 23.06
C ALA A 261 -14.27 -19.40 21.93
N PRO A 262 -13.30 -19.79 21.07
CA PRO A 262 -13.54 -20.85 20.10
C PRO A 262 -13.93 -22.15 20.79
N ASP A 263 -14.82 -22.91 20.17
CA ASP A 263 -15.15 -24.26 20.63
C ASP A 263 -14.08 -25.31 20.21
N GLU A 264 -14.37 -26.58 20.47
CA GLU A 264 -13.48 -27.70 20.12
C GLU A 264 -13.35 -27.99 18.62
N HIS A 265 -14.19 -27.35 17.79
CA HIS A 265 -14.22 -27.47 16.34
C HIS A 265 -13.70 -26.21 15.62
N ASP A 266 -13.02 -25.33 16.35
CA ASP A 266 -12.50 -24.05 15.86
C ASP A 266 -13.60 -23.06 15.41
N VAL A 267 -14.85 -23.27 15.84
CA VAL A 267 -15.97 -22.38 15.54
C VAL A 267 -16.01 -21.23 16.55
N ILE A 268 -16.07 -20.00 16.05
CA ILE A 268 -16.09 -18.78 16.88
C ILE A 268 -16.87 -17.65 16.21
N ASN A 269 -17.54 -16.84 17.04
CA ASN A 269 -17.94 -15.50 16.64
C ASN A 269 -16.72 -14.57 16.62
N SER A 270 -16.00 -14.54 15.50
CA SER A 270 -14.71 -13.82 15.38
C SER A 270 -14.83 -12.30 15.38
N SER A 271 -16.04 -11.74 15.30
CA SER A 271 -16.30 -10.30 15.28
C SER A 271 -17.60 -9.97 16.02
N ALA A 272 -17.71 -8.76 16.56
CA ALA A 272 -18.85 -8.39 17.41
C ALA A 272 -19.93 -7.55 16.70
N ALA A 273 -19.63 -7.00 15.53
CA ALA A 273 -20.59 -6.28 14.72
C ALA A 273 -20.37 -6.57 13.23
N TYR A 274 -21.46 -6.62 12.47
CA TYR A 274 -21.47 -7.06 11.08
C TYR A 274 -22.24 -6.06 10.23
N GLY A 275 -21.53 -5.30 9.40
CA GLY A 275 -22.10 -4.46 8.36
C GLY A 275 -22.44 -5.25 7.10
N PHE A 276 -23.03 -4.58 6.11
CA PHE A 276 -23.28 -5.16 4.81
C PHE A 276 -22.88 -4.20 3.70
N ILE A 277 -22.26 -4.73 2.67
CA ILE A 277 -21.83 -3.98 1.49
C ILE A 277 -22.40 -4.66 0.25
N PHE A 278 -22.91 -3.85 -0.65
CA PHE A 278 -23.25 -4.30 -1.99
C PHE A 278 -22.74 -3.33 -3.04
N ASP A 279 -21.94 -3.87 -3.96
CA ASP A 279 -21.27 -3.11 -5.00
C ASP A 279 -21.77 -3.50 -6.39
N ILE A 280 -21.86 -2.48 -7.25
CA ILE A 280 -22.11 -2.61 -8.69
C ILE A 280 -20.96 -1.92 -9.41
N CYS A 281 -20.25 -2.66 -10.26
CA CYS A 281 -19.18 -2.11 -11.07
C CYS A 281 -19.49 -2.35 -12.55
N ALA A 282 -19.55 -1.27 -13.33
CA ALA A 282 -19.61 -1.35 -14.78
C ALA A 282 -18.27 -0.92 -15.38
N VAL A 283 -17.72 -1.75 -16.24
CA VAL A 283 -16.40 -1.54 -16.88
C VAL A 283 -16.47 -1.67 -18.38
N GLU A 284 -15.60 -0.93 -19.05
CA GLU A 284 -15.27 -1.13 -20.45
C GLU A 284 -13.79 -1.51 -20.57
N VAL A 285 -13.50 -2.57 -21.32
CA VAL A 285 -12.12 -3.01 -21.61
C VAL A 285 -11.77 -2.56 -23.02
N ASP A 286 -10.73 -1.74 -23.16
CA ASP A 286 -10.26 -1.32 -24.48
C ASP A 286 -9.74 -2.52 -25.28
N ARG A 287 -10.20 -2.67 -26.52
CA ARG A 287 -9.86 -3.85 -27.33
C ARG A 287 -8.42 -3.88 -27.80
N VAL A 288 -7.77 -2.73 -27.86
CA VAL A 288 -6.41 -2.52 -28.39
C VAL A 288 -5.40 -2.41 -27.27
N THR A 289 -5.68 -1.60 -26.25
CA THR A 289 -4.75 -1.35 -25.15
C THR A 289 -4.99 -2.26 -23.95
N GLU A 290 -6.14 -2.93 -23.89
CA GLU A 290 -6.55 -3.83 -22.80
C GLU A 290 -6.64 -3.14 -21.45
N GLN A 291 -6.69 -1.82 -21.46
CA GLN A 291 -6.95 -1.02 -20.28
C GLN A 291 -8.40 -1.20 -19.84
N VAL A 292 -8.58 -1.47 -18.55
CA VAL A 292 -9.90 -1.44 -17.89
C VAL A 292 -10.23 0.01 -17.55
N ARG A 293 -11.40 0.47 -18.00
CA ARG A 293 -11.97 1.75 -17.59
C ARG A 293 -13.25 1.51 -16.81
N ILE A 294 -13.33 2.04 -15.59
CA ILE A 294 -14.55 2.04 -14.79
C ILE A 294 -15.50 3.09 -15.37
N ASP A 295 -16.67 2.66 -15.85
CA ASP A 295 -17.73 3.55 -16.33
C ASP A 295 -18.58 4.05 -15.16
N ARG A 296 -18.91 3.16 -14.23
CA ARG A 296 -19.62 3.50 -13.00
C ARG A 296 -19.29 2.52 -11.89
N TYR A 297 -19.11 3.06 -10.68
CA TYR A 297 -19.02 2.28 -9.46
C TYR A 297 -20.08 2.76 -8.48
N VAL A 298 -20.85 1.83 -7.92
CA VAL A 298 -21.89 2.09 -6.92
C VAL A 298 -21.57 1.20 -5.74
N THR A 299 -21.61 1.76 -4.53
CA THR A 299 -21.34 1.02 -3.31
C THR A 299 -22.37 1.41 -2.25
N SER A 300 -23.13 0.42 -1.78
CA SER A 300 -24.05 0.60 -0.65
C SER A 300 -23.46 0.03 0.61
N HIS A 301 -23.55 0.77 1.71
CA HIS A 301 -23.04 0.39 3.03
C HIS A 301 -24.15 0.45 4.08
N ASP A 302 -24.39 -0.67 4.76
CA ASP A 302 -25.16 -0.75 6.01
C ASP A 302 -24.20 -0.87 7.20
N ALA A 303 -23.80 0.29 7.74
CA ALA A 303 -22.87 0.39 8.86
C ALA A 303 -23.56 0.68 10.20
N GLY A 304 -24.85 0.39 10.31
CA GLY A 304 -25.64 0.78 11.47
C GLY A 304 -25.67 2.29 11.64
N ARG A 305 -25.63 2.78 12.89
CA ARG A 305 -25.65 4.22 13.14
C ARG A 305 -24.38 4.90 12.59
N ILE A 306 -24.55 5.87 11.69
CA ILE A 306 -23.44 6.67 11.17
C ILE A 306 -23.13 7.82 12.14
N LEU A 307 -21.91 7.84 12.67
CA LEU A 307 -21.48 8.89 13.63
C LEU A 307 -21.20 10.23 12.93
N ASN A 308 -20.59 10.18 11.75
CA ASN A 308 -20.27 11.36 10.96
C ASN A 308 -20.30 10.99 9.47
N PRO A 309 -21.31 11.46 8.70
CA PRO A 309 -21.46 11.11 7.30
C PRO A 309 -20.25 11.47 6.44
N ALA A 310 -19.64 12.64 6.65
CA ALA A 310 -18.49 13.09 5.88
C ALA A 310 -17.24 12.22 6.11
N LEU A 311 -17.00 11.78 7.35
CA LEU A 311 -15.91 10.85 7.66
C LEU A 311 -16.17 9.46 7.08
N ALA A 312 -17.42 8.96 7.16
CA ALA A 312 -17.79 7.68 6.56
C ALA A 312 -17.55 7.69 5.03
N ASP A 313 -18.04 8.74 4.37
CA ASP A 313 -17.81 9.02 2.96
C ASP A 313 -16.32 9.08 2.57
N GLY A 314 -15.49 9.67 3.42
CA GLY A 314 -14.05 9.72 3.22
C GLY A 314 -13.36 8.35 3.35
N GLN A 315 -13.79 7.53 4.31
CA GLN A 315 -13.28 6.16 4.47
C GLN A 315 -13.66 5.28 3.27
N ILE A 316 -14.90 5.36 2.80
CA ILE A 316 -15.38 4.61 1.62
C ILE A 316 -14.56 4.97 0.38
N ARG A 317 -14.35 6.27 0.11
CA ARG A 317 -13.51 6.71 -1.01
C ARG A 317 -12.08 6.21 -0.89
N GLY A 318 -11.50 6.23 0.31
CA GLY A 318 -10.15 5.71 0.56
C GLY A 318 -10.02 4.21 0.32
N GLY A 319 -10.95 3.41 0.87
CA GLY A 319 -10.99 1.96 0.67
C GLY A 319 -11.31 1.58 -0.77
N PHE A 320 -12.14 2.35 -1.47
CA PHE A 320 -12.41 2.18 -2.89
C PHE A 320 -11.15 2.42 -3.74
N ALA A 321 -10.42 3.51 -3.48
CA ALA A 321 -9.18 3.81 -4.18
C ALA A 321 -8.14 2.70 -4.00
N GLN A 322 -7.92 2.23 -2.77
CA GLN A 322 -7.04 1.10 -2.47
C GLN A 322 -7.51 -0.20 -3.14
N GLY A 323 -8.81 -0.45 -3.15
CA GLY A 323 -9.42 -1.58 -3.84
C GLY A 323 -9.20 -1.58 -5.36
N ILE A 324 -9.23 -0.40 -6.00
CA ILE A 324 -8.82 -0.27 -7.42
C ILE A 324 -7.35 -0.64 -7.60
N GLY A 325 -6.48 -0.16 -6.72
CA GLY A 325 -5.06 -0.51 -6.72
C GLY A 325 -4.84 -2.02 -6.71
N ALA A 326 -5.42 -2.70 -5.73
CA ALA A 326 -5.39 -4.17 -5.64
C ALA A 326 -6.01 -4.88 -6.86
N ALA A 327 -7.05 -4.30 -7.47
CA ALA A 327 -7.73 -4.89 -8.61
C ALA A 327 -6.94 -4.77 -9.92
N LEU A 328 -6.28 -3.65 -10.16
CA LEU A 328 -5.77 -3.29 -11.49
C LEU A 328 -4.25 -3.08 -11.56
N LEU A 329 -3.58 -2.81 -10.44
CA LEU A 329 -2.23 -2.22 -10.44
C LEU A 329 -1.22 -2.94 -9.52
N GLU A 330 -1.60 -3.21 -8.28
CA GLU A 330 -0.68 -3.56 -7.20
C GLU A 330 -0.32 -5.06 -7.21
N GLU A 331 0.98 -5.38 -7.22
CA GLU A 331 1.47 -6.76 -7.11
C GLU A 331 2.82 -6.80 -6.40
N TYR A 332 2.93 -7.73 -5.43
CA TYR A 332 4.24 -8.14 -4.91
C TYR A 332 4.86 -9.19 -5.83
N ASP A 333 5.76 -8.72 -6.70
CA ASP A 333 6.47 -9.57 -7.65
C ASP A 333 7.85 -10.02 -7.13
N TYR A 334 8.19 -11.28 -7.39
CA TYR A 334 9.44 -11.93 -7.00
C TYR A 334 10.02 -12.73 -8.17
N ALA A 335 11.32 -12.61 -8.40
CA ALA A 335 12.03 -13.43 -9.37
C ALA A 335 12.18 -14.88 -8.88
N ALA A 336 12.55 -15.79 -9.80
CA ALA A 336 12.73 -17.21 -9.51
C ALA A 336 13.83 -17.51 -8.45
N ASP A 337 14.74 -16.57 -8.23
CA ASP A 337 15.80 -16.65 -7.20
C ASP A 337 15.37 -16.06 -5.84
N GLY A 338 14.12 -15.59 -5.71
CA GLY A 338 13.59 -14.95 -4.52
C GLY A 338 13.86 -13.44 -4.43
N SER A 339 14.47 -12.82 -5.43
CA SER A 339 14.68 -11.37 -5.46
C SER A 339 13.35 -10.62 -5.54
N PHE A 340 13.16 -9.61 -4.69
CA PHE A 340 11.94 -8.78 -4.69
C PHE A 340 12.00 -7.71 -5.79
N LEU A 341 11.02 -7.74 -6.70
CA LEU A 341 11.02 -6.93 -7.93
C LEU A 341 10.17 -5.64 -7.84
N SER A 342 9.32 -5.52 -6.82
CA SER A 342 8.34 -4.44 -6.66
C SER A 342 8.62 -3.59 -5.41
N GLY A 343 9.89 -3.33 -5.12
CA GLY A 343 10.34 -2.63 -3.91
C GLY A 343 10.21 -1.11 -3.91
N THR A 344 9.73 -0.51 -5.00
CA THR A 344 9.61 0.95 -5.15
C THR A 344 8.32 1.33 -5.86
N PHE A 345 7.86 2.57 -5.73
CA PHE A 345 6.68 3.07 -6.48
C PHE A 345 6.87 3.22 -7.99
N ALA A 346 8.07 2.94 -8.53
CA ALA A 346 8.23 2.77 -9.97
C ALA A 346 7.67 1.43 -10.46
N ASP A 347 7.63 0.43 -9.57
CA ASP A 347 7.25 -0.95 -9.88
C ASP A 347 5.97 -1.39 -9.13
N TYR A 348 5.76 -0.90 -7.92
CA TYR A 348 4.53 -1.05 -7.14
C TYR A 348 3.60 0.15 -7.38
N LEU A 349 2.66 -0.02 -8.30
CA LEU A 349 1.84 1.07 -8.81
C LEU A 349 0.67 1.37 -7.86
N VAL A 350 0.83 2.41 -7.04
CA VAL A 350 -0.26 2.96 -6.22
C VAL A 350 -1.18 3.81 -7.12
N PRO A 351 -2.51 3.64 -7.06
CA PRO A 351 -3.44 4.40 -7.89
C PRO A 351 -3.36 5.90 -7.61
N THR A 352 -3.57 6.69 -8.66
CA THR A 352 -3.64 8.15 -8.58
C THR A 352 -5.05 8.66 -8.83
N ALA A 353 -5.25 9.98 -8.76
CA ALA A 353 -6.54 10.61 -9.10
C ALA A 353 -6.98 10.39 -10.56
N TYR A 354 -6.09 9.93 -11.45
CA TYR A 354 -6.45 9.61 -12.83
C TYR A 354 -7.17 8.25 -12.94
N GLU A 355 -6.74 7.26 -12.16
CA GLU A 355 -7.32 5.91 -12.20
C GLU A 355 -8.58 5.77 -11.33
N VAL A 356 -8.74 6.63 -10.32
CA VAL A 356 -9.81 6.51 -9.31
C VAL A 356 -10.97 7.47 -9.65
N PRO A 357 -12.11 6.98 -10.19
CA PRO A 357 -13.31 7.81 -10.34
C PRO A 357 -13.97 8.08 -8.98
N ASP A 358 -14.93 9.00 -8.93
CA ASP A 358 -15.78 9.13 -7.74
C ASP A 358 -16.86 8.03 -7.75
N PRO A 359 -16.99 7.21 -6.68
CA PRO A 359 -18.07 6.23 -6.57
C PRO A 359 -19.39 6.90 -6.17
N ILE A 360 -20.50 6.28 -6.55
CA ILE A 360 -21.83 6.60 -5.99
C ILE A 360 -21.95 5.86 -4.66
N ILE A 361 -21.99 6.61 -3.55
CA ILE A 361 -22.08 6.07 -2.19
C ILE A 361 -23.54 6.09 -1.74
N VAL A 362 -24.03 4.95 -1.27
CA VAL A 362 -25.38 4.77 -0.76
C VAL A 362 -25.33 4.29 0.68
N HIS A 363 -25.94 5.03 1.61
CA HIS A 363 -25.98 4.64 3.02
C HIS A 363 -27.31 4.01 3.39
N LEU A 364 -27.25 2.97 4.24
CA LEU A 364 -28.37 2.40 4.97
C LEU A 364 -27.96 2.30 6.45
N GLU A 365 -28.90 2.53 7.37
CA GLU A 365 -28.60 2.44 8.80
C GLU A 365 -29.50 1.37 9.45
N THR A 366 -28.98 0.15 9.62
CA THR A 366 -29.60 -0.88 10.47
C THR A 366 -28.79 -1.04 11.75
N PRO A 367 -29.18 -0.39 12.88
CA PRO A 367 -28.37 -0.37 14.08
C PRO A 367 -28.00 -1.75 14.62
N SER A 368 -26.79 -1.89 15.14
CA SER A 368 -26.37 -3.12 15.82
C SER A 368 -26.96 -3.19 17.23
N PRO A 369 -27.65 -4.29 17.61
CA PRO A 369 -28.14 -4.47 18.98
C PRO A 369 -27.02 -4.76 19.98
N PHE A 370 -25.79 -4.98 19.52
CA PHE A 370 -24.65 -5.44 20.33
C PHE A 370 -23.60 -4.36 20.60
N THR A 371 -23.82 -3.12 20.13
CA THR A 371 -22.88 -2.01 20.30
C THR A 371 -23.57 -0.84 21.00
N PRO A 372 -22.89 -0.06 21.87
CA PRO A 372 -23.56 0.96 22.69
C PRO A 372 -24.25 2.07 21.89
N LEU A 373 -23.72 2.40 20.71
CA LEU A 373 -24.26 3.45 19.84
C LEU A 373 -25.12 2.90 18.68
N GLY A 374 -25.24 1.58 18.54
CA GLY A 374 -25.82 0.95 17.36
C GLY A 374 -24.96 1.08 16.09
N ALA A 375 -23.74 1.62 16.20
CA ALA A 375 -22.80 1.79 15.10
C ALA A 375 -22.02 0.50 14.82
N LYS A 376 -21.72 0.23 13.55
CA LYS A 376 -20.88 -0.88 13.08
C LYS A 376 -19.59 -0.34 12.45
N GLY A 377 -18.68 -1.22 12.05
CA GLY A 377 -17.52 -0.85 11.25
C GLY A 377 -17.87 -0.53 9.79
N LEU A 378 -17.02 0.26 9.13
CA LEU A 378 -17.16 0.71 7.73
C LEU A 378 -15.82 0.96 7.02
N GLY A 379 -14.69 1.02 7.77
CA GLY A 379 -13.44 1.55 7.25
C GLY A 379 -12.68 0.60 6.30
N GLU A 380 -12.95 -0.70 6.35
CA GLU A 380 -12.23 -1.72 5.61
C GLU A 380 -13.04 -2.28 4.43
N GLY A 381 -14.35 -2.05 4.43
CA GLY A 381 -15.32 -2.61 3.51
C GLY A 381 -14.91 -2.66 2.04
N ASN A 382 -14.63 -1.51 1.44
CA ASN A 382 -14.34 -1.43 0.01
C ASN A 382 -13.00 -2.08 -0.38
N ASN A 383 -12.06 -2.25 0.56
CA ASN A 383 -10.85 -3.02 0.29
C ASN A 383 -11.16 -4.50 0.03
N MET A 384 -12.26 -5.02 0.59
CA MET A 384 -12.73 -6.39 0.35
C MET A 384 -13.61 -6.49 -0.89
N SER A 385 -14.56 -5.57 -1.05
CA SER A 385 -15.61 -5.70 -2.08
C SER A 385 -15.16 -5.22 -3.47
N THR A 386 -14.34 -4.17 -3.54
CA THR A 386 -13.93 -3.54 -4.81
C THR A 386 -13.13 -4.45 -5.74
N PRO A 387 -12.09 -5.17 -5.25
CA PRO A 387 -11.33 -6.07 -6.11
C PRO A 387 -12.21 -7.15 -6.74
N VAL A 388 -13.14 -7.71 -5.95
CA VAL A 388 -14.08 -8.74 -6.41
C VAL A 388 -15.08 -8.17 -7.42
N CYS A 389 -15.59 -6.95 -7.18
CA CYS A 389 -16.60 -6.34 -8.05
C CYS A 389 -16.00 -6.03 -9.43
N ILE A 390 -14.78 -5.49 -9.46
CA ILE A 390 -14.03 -5.24 -10.70
C ILE A 390 -13.70 -6.56 -11.40
N ALA A 391 -13.25 -7.59 -10.67
CA ALA A 391 -12.99 -8.91 -11.22
C ALA A 391 -14.22 -9.49 -11.92
N ASN A 392 -15.39 -9.46 -11.26
CA ASN A 392 -16.65 -9.92 -11.81
C ASN A 392 -17.07 -9.11 -13.05
N ALA A 393 -16.85 -7.79 -13.04
CA ALA A 393 -17.18 -6.92 -14.17
C ALA A 393 -16.29 -7.21 -15.40
N VAL A 394 -14.99 -7.43 -15.20
CA VAL A 394 -14.06 -7.79 -16.28
C VAL A 394 -14.33 -9.22 -16.77
N ALA A 395 -14.64 -10.16 -15.89
CA ALA A 395 -15.03 -11.51 -16.27
C ALA A 395 -16.29 -11.50 -17.17
N ASP A 396 -17.32 -10.71 -16.80
CA ASP A 396 -18.50 -10.49 -17.64
C ASP A 396 -18.14 -9.81 -18.98
N ALA A 397 -17.24 -8.82 -18.99
CA ALA A 397 -16.82 -8.14 -20.21
C ALA A 397 -16.10 -9.05 -21.21
N LEU A 398 -15.28 -9.99 -20.70
CA LEU A 398 -14.48 -10.91 -21.50
C LEU A 398 -15.21 -12.24 -21.81
N GLY A 399 -16.29 -12.54 -21.10
CA GLY A 399 -17.01 -13.81 -21.22
C GLY A 399 -16.23 -15.00 -20.65
N VAL A 400 -15.44 -14.78 -19.60
CA VAL A 400 -14.64 -15.81 -18.93
C VAL A 400 -15.22 -16.13 -17.56
N ALA A 401 -14.99 -17.36 -17.07
CA ALA A 401 -15.53 -17.81 -15.80
C ALA A 401 -14.74 -17.33 -14.57
N ASP A 402 -13.44 -17.06 -14.75
CA ASP A 402 -12.52 -16.73 -13.67
C ASP A 402 -11.40 -15.80 -14.17
N VAL A 403 -10.88 -14.96 -13.29
CA VAL A 403 -9.79 -14.02 -13.54
C VAL A 403 -8.86 -13.92 -12.34
N ARG A 404 -7.58 -13.66 -12.58
CA ARG A 404 -6.57 -13.46 -11.52
C ARG A 404 -6.15 -12.00 -11.44
N LEU A 405 -6.29 -11.42 -10.26
CA LEU A 405 -5.85 -10.05 -9.95
C LEU A 405 -4.32 -9.95 -9.74
N PRO A 406 -3.71 -8.77 -9.99
CA PRO A 406 -4.31 -7.61 -10.64
C PRO A 406 -4.59 -7.84 -12.13
N LEU A 407 -5.57 -7.10 -12.69
CA LEU A 407 -5.99 -7.16 -14.10
C LEU A 407 -5.21 -6.15 -14.95
N THR A 408 -3.89 -6.34 -14.98
CA THR A 408 -3.01 -5.54 -15.84
C THR A 408 -3.31 -5.81 -17.32
N PRO A 409 -3.01 -4.86 -18.22
CA PRO A 409 -3.21 -5.05 -19.66
C PRO A 409 -2.60 -6.37 -20.18
N SER A 410 -1.39 -6.72 -19.75
CA SER A 410 -0.73 -7.97 -20.17
C SER A 410 -1.46 -9.24 -19.72
N ARG A 411 -2.14 -9.21 -18.57
CA ARG A 411 -2.95 -10.35 -18.11
C ARG A 411 -4.28 -10.43 -18.84
N ILE A 412 -4.89 -9.29 -19.14
CA ILE A 412 -6.08 -9.23 -19.98
C ILE A 412 -5.75 -9.73 -21.40
N HIS A 413 -4.59 -9.40 -21.94
CA HIS A 413 -4.08 -9.94 -23.20
C HIS A 413 -4.10 -11.47 -23.21
N ALA A 414 -3.47 -12.06 -22.20
CA ALA A 414 -3.36 -13.49 -22.05
C ALA A 414 -4.73 -14.16 -21.94
N LEU A 415 -5.66 -13.57 -21.19
CA LEU A 415 -7.05 -14.06 -21.05
C LEU A 415 -7.82 -14.04 -22.38
N ARG A 416 -7.53 -13.08 -23.25
CA ARG A 416 -8.17 -12.96 -24.58
C ARG A 416 -7.56 -13.90 -25.63
N GLY A 417 -6.43 -14.53 -25.33
CA GLY A 417 -5.78 -15.51 -26.22
C GLY A 417 -5.37 -14.94 -27.57
N ILE A 418 -5.09 -13.64 -27.64
CA ILE A 418 -4.65 -12.98 -28.87
C ILE A 418 -3.17 -13.33 -29.09
N PRO A 419 -2.76 -13.81 -30.28
CA PRO A 419 -1.35 -14.09 -30.54
C PRO A 419 -0.53 -12.80 -30.50
N ASP A 420 0.59 -12.81 -29.79
CA ASP A 420 1.55 -11.71 -29.83
C ASP A 420 1.95 -11.44 -31.30
N PRO A 421 1.95 -10.16 -31.73
CA PRO A 421 2.49 -9.83 -33.04
C PRO A 421 3.96 -10.27 -33.09
N GLN A 422 4.37 -10.85 -34.23
CA GLN A 422 5.77 -11.22 -34.46
C GLN A 422 6.67 -10.01 -34.15
N PRO A 423 7.69 -10.16 -33.29
CA PRO A 423 8.62 -9.08 -33.01
C PRO A 423 9.15 -8.51 -34.31
N SER A 424 9.15 -7.19 -34.46
CA SER A 424 9.77 -6.54 -35.62
C SER A 424 11.21 -7.02 -35.72
N GLY A 425 11.53 -7.79 -36.77
CA GLY A 425 12.72 -8.63 -36.85
C GLY A 425 14.03 -7.85 -36.71
N THR A 426 14.57 -7.76 -35.49
CA THR A 426 16.00 -7.53 -35.27
C THR A 426 16.61 -8.86 -34.88
N SER A 427 17.34 -9.48 -35.80
CA SER A 427 18.07 -10.72 -35.59
C SER A 427 19.11 -10.55 -34.48
N ARG A 428 18.80 -10.93 -33.25
CA ARG A 428 19.81 -11.21 -32.22
C ARG A 428 20.40 -12.58 -32.51
N GLN A 429 21.58 -12.62 -33.14
CA GLN A 429 22.38 -13.84 -33.14
C GLN A 429 22.82 -14.13 -31.70
N VAL A 430 22.40 -15.28 -31.18
CA VAL A 430 22.82 -15.80 -29.88
C VAL A 430 24.30 -16.13 -29.98
N VAL A 431 25.14 -15.36 -29.29
CA VAL A 431 26.57 -15.68 -29.11
C VAL A 431 26.69 -16.49 -27.81
N ASN A 432 27.38 -17.62 -27.88
CA ASN A 432 27.57 -18.57 -26.78
C ASN A 432 28.06 -17.88 -25.49
N GLN A 433 27.26 -17.98 -24.42
CA GLN A 433 27.51 -17.40 -23.11
C GLN A 433 28.71 -18.05 -22.40
N VAL A 434 29.52 -17.22 -21.73
CA VAL A 434 30.54 -17.66 -20.75
C VAL A 434 29.84 -18.01 -19.43
N PRO A 435 30.16 -19.13 -18.74
CA PRO A 435 29.51 -19.48 -17.48
C PRO A 435 29.82 -18.48 -16.36
N PRO A 436 28.88 -18.20 -15.45
CA PRO A 436 29.09 -17.29 -14.33
C PRO A 436 30.11 -17.86 -13.32
N PRO A 437 30.95 -17.02 -12.68
CA PRO A 437 31.72 -17.42 -11.50
C PRO A 437 30.78 -17.61 -10.29
N ALA A 438 31.17 -18.48 -9.35
CA ALA A 438 30.39 -18.77 -8.16
C ALA A 438 30.36 -17.58 -7.18
N GLY A 439 29.15 -17.10 -6.83
CA GLY A 439 28.89 -16.09 -5.79
C GLY A 439 27.54 -15.36 -5.95
N ASP A 440 26.90 -14.99 -4.83
CA ASP A 440 25.50 -14.52 -4.73
C ASP A 440 25.18 -13.15 -5.37
N SER A 441 26.13 -12.53 -6.11
CA SER A 441 25.91 -11.25 -6.80
C SER A 441 26.78 -11.16 -8.06
N ALA A 442 26.55 -12.10 -8.98
CA ALA A 442 27.23 -12.17 -10.27
C ALA A 442 26.44 -11.43 -11.36
N LEU A 443 27.06 -10.42 -11.97
CA LEU A 443 26.58 -9.73 -13.17
C LEU A 443 27.21 -10.40 -14.40
N VAL A 444 26.39 -10.97 -15.29
CA VAL A 444 26.84 -11.51 -16.58
C VAL A 444 26.31 -10.64 -17.71
N MET A 445 27.18 -10.23 -18.64
CA MET A 445 26.80 -9.38 -19.76
C MET A 445 27.58 -9.77 -21.02
N SER A 446 26.91 -9.70 -22.17
CA SER A 446 27.53 -9.79 -23.48
C SER A 446 27.03 -8.70 -24.41
N GLY A 447 27.80 -8.39 -25.45
CA GLY A 447 27.44 -7.37 -26.42
C GLY A 447 28.39 -7.31 -27.60
N ALA A 448 28.05 -6.46 -28.57
CA ALA A 448 28.90 -6.18 -29.72
C ALA A 448 28.80 -4.71 -30.14
N VAL A 449 29.88 -4.17 -30.68
CA VAL A 449 29.98 -2.81 -31.21
C VAL A 449 30.84 -2.82 -32.47
N ASP A 450 30.44 -2.04 -33.47
CA ASP A 450 31.20 -1.87 -34.70
C ASP A 450 32.10 -0.62 -34.57
N LEU A 451 33.39 -0.81 -34.81
CA LEU A 451 34.42 0.20 -34.68
C LEU A 451 34.98 0.55 -36.07
N PRO A 452 35.16 1.84 -36.41
CA PRO A 452 35.64 2.29 -37.72
C PRO A 452 37.19 2.21 -37.84
N ALA A 453 37.76 1.07 -37.46
CA ALA A 453 39.19 0.80 -37.55
C ALA A 453 39.43 -0.70 -37.77
N PRO A 454 40.51 -1.12 -38.43
CA PRO A 454 40.80 -2.53 -38.66
C PRO A 454 41.23 -3.24 -37.37
N PRO A 455 41.06 -4.58 -37.25
CA PRO A 455 41.24 -5.29 -35.99
C PRO A 455 42.62 -5.09 -35.37
N GLU A 456 43.66 -4.97 -36.19
CA GLU A 456 45.05 -4.76 -35.77
C GLU A 456 45.22 -3.44 -35.01
N ARG A 457 44.52 -2.38 -35.45
CA ARG A 457 44.57 -1.06 -34.82
C ARG A 457 43.81 -1.05 -33.50
N VAL A 458 42.63 -1.68 -33.47
CA VAL A 458 41.83 -1.82 -32.25
C VAL A 458 42.61 -2.65 -31.22
N PHE A 459 43.21 -3.77 -31.65
CA PHE A 459 44.00 -4.65 -30.81
C PHE A 459 45.24 -3.96 -30.25
N ALA A 460 45.95 -3.17 -31.07
CA ALA A 460 47.12 -2.40 -30.63
C ALA A 460 46.77 -1.38 -29.54
N VAL A 461 45.63 -0.69 -29.67
CA VAL A 461 45.17 0.26 -28.65
C VAL A 461 44.83 -0.44 -27.33
N LEU A 462 44.24 -1.64 -27.37
CA LEU A 462 43.91 -2.41 -26.17
C LEU A 462 45.16 -2.88 -25.40
N LEU A 463 46.32 -2.96 -26.05
CA LEU A 463 47.60 -3.34 -25.44
C LEU A 463 48.49 -2.15 -25.06
N ASP A 464 48.18 -0.94 -25.51
CA ASP A 464 48.96 0.26 -25.23
C ASP A 464 48.44 0.93 -23.94
N PRO A 465 49.23 1.00 -22.85
CA PRO A 465 48.80 1.58 -21.58
C PRO A 465 48.43 3.06 -21.67
N ASP A 466 49.19 3.87 -22.43
CA ASP A 466 48.93 5.31 -22.51
C ASP A 466 47.63 5.57 -23.29
N ALA A 467 47.41 4.77 -24.32
CA ALA A 467 46.18 4.76 -25.09
C ALA A 467 45.00 4.28 -24.21
N LEU A 468 45.16 3.15 -23.50
CA LEU A 468 44.11 2.54 -22.68
C LEU A 468 43.66 3.46 -21.53
N ALA A 469 44.58 4.20 -20.91
CA ALA A 469 44.24 5.21 -19.89
C ALA A 469 43.28 6.28 -20.42
N SER A 470 43.42 6.68 -21.69
CA SER A 470 42.56 7.68 -22.32
C SER A 470 41.18 7.13 -22.70
N VAL A 471 41.08 5.82 -22.89
CA VAL A 471 39.87 5.10 -23.29
C VAL A 471 38.98 4.78 -22.10
N ILE A 472 39.55 4.44 -20.94
CA ILE A 472 38.79 4.06 -19.73
C ILE A 472 38.13 5.30 -19.10
N PRO A 473 36.78 5.38 -19.05
CA PRO A 473 36.08 6.49 -18.42
C PRO A 473 36.42 6.60 -16.92
N GLY A 474 36.75 7.82 -16.46
CA GLY A 474 37.05 8.07 -15.04
C GLY A 474 38.42 7.54 -14.58
N CYS A 475 39.29 7.09 -15.49
CA CYS A 475 40.68 6.74 -15.18
C CYS A 475 41.50 8.01 -14.88
N HIS A 476 42.14 8.04 -13.72
CA HIS A 476 43.03 9.13 -13.30
C HIS A 476 44.51 8.76 -13.45
N ARG A 477 44.83 7.47 -13.33
CA ARG A 477 46.19 6.91 -13.44
C ARG A 477 46.11 5.47 -13.88
N LEU A 478 46.99 5.06 -14.80
CA LEU A 478 47.20 3.67 -15.20
C LEU A 478 48.71 3.38 -15.21
N GLU A 479 49.14 2.36 -14.50
CA GLU A 479 50.56 1.98 -14.36
C GLU A 479 50.78 0.53 -14.76
N ARG A 480 51.82 0.28 -15.55
CA ARG A 480 52.20 -1.08 -15.91
C ARG A 480 52.95 -1.73 -14.75
N MET A 481 52.41 -2.84 -14.23
CA MET A 481 52.99 -3.61 -13.12
C MET A 481 53.75 -4.86 -13.57
N GLY A 482 53.62 -5.24 -14.85
CA GLY A 482 54.25 -6.42 -15.43
C GLY A 482 53.91 -6.57 -16.91
N GLU A 483 54.36 -7.67 -17.50
CA GLU A 483 53.87 -8.07 -18.82
C GLU A 483 52.37 -8.39 -18.69
N ASN A 484 51.54 -7.69 -19.45
CA ASN A 484 50.08 -7.83 -19.45
C ASN A 484 49.36 -7.55 -18.10
N ARG A 485 50.00 -6.87 -17.14
CA ARG A 485 49.35 -6.46 -15.88
C ARG A 485 49.45 -4.97 -15.62
N PHE A 486 48.37 -4.38 -15.13
CA PHE A 486 48.22 -2.94 -14.91
C PHE A 486 47.53 -2.64 -13.57
N SER A 487 47.89 -1.50 -12.95
CA SER A 487 47.12 -0.91 -11.85
C SER A 487 46.44 0.36 -12.34
N ALA A 488 45.16 0.55 -12.01
CA ALA A 488 44.38 1.71 -12.40
C ALA A 488 43.71 2.37 -11.19
N ASP A 489 43.73 3.70 -11.14
CA ASP A 489 42.89 4.49 -10.23
C ASP A 489 41.69 5.03 -11.02
N ILE A 490 40.47 4.55 -10.73
CA ILE A 490 39.27 4.85 -11.52
C ILE A 490 38.16 5.38 -10.60
N THR A 491 37.42 6.40 -11.04
CA THR A 491 36.17 6.82 -10.37
C THR A 491 34.96 6.35 -11.15
N ILE A 492 34.10 5.57 -10.49
CA ILE A 492 32.85 5.04 -11.05
C ILE A 492 31.67 5.63 -10.28
N GLY A 493 30.63 6.05 -11.00
CA GLY A 493 29.36 6.51 -10.43
C GLY A 493 28.21 5.57 -10.83
N VAL A 494 27.39 5.17 -9.86
CA VAL A 494 26.17 4.36 -10.04
C VAL A 494 25.04 5.03 -9.25
N GLY A 495 24.14 5.72 -9.94
CA GLY A 495 23.09 6.57 -9.35
C GLY A 495 23.63 7.60 -8.37
N ILE A 496 23.18 7.55 -7.11
CA ILE A 496 23.62 8.47 -6.05
C ILE A 496 25.01 8.15 -5.47
N VAL A 497 25.58 6.98 -5.82
CA VAL A 497 26.87 6.51 -5.29
C VAL A 497 27.99 6.86 -6.25
N ARG A 498 29.04 7.54 -5.77
CA ARG A 498 30.27 7.81 -6.53
C ARG A 498 31.48 7.38 -5.70
N ALA A 499 32.31 6.50 -6.24
CA ALA A 499 33.45 5.96 -5.52
C ALA A 499 34.71 5.89 -6.39
N ARG A 500 35.86 6.06 -5.72
CA ARG A 500 37.19 5.88 -6.30
C ARG A 500 37.67 4.47 -5.96
N TYR A 501 38.04 3.72 -6.99
CA TYR A 501 38.54 2.35 -6.91
C TYR A 501 40.01 2.32 -7.29
N ARG A 502 40.77 1.50 -6.58
CA ARG A 502 42.06 1.01 -7.07
C ARG A 502 41.82 -0.36 -7.68
N ALA A 503 42.12 -0.49 -8.96
CA ALA A 503 41.92 -1.71 -9.74
C ALA A 503 43.24 -2.32 -10.19
N GLU A 504 43.31 -3.63 -10.19
CA GLU A 504 44.34 -4.43 -10.84
C GLU A 504 43.71 -5.09 -12.07
N ILE A 505 44.39 -5.01 -13.20
CA ILE A 505 43.91 -5.49 -14.50
C ILE A 505 44.96 -6.42 -15.08
N GLU A 506 44.54 -7.57 -15.57
CA GLU A 506 45.37 -8.57 -16.22
C GLU A 506 44.81 -8.92 -17.61
N LEU A 507 45.68 -8.96 -18.61
CA LEU A 507 45.36 -9.39 -19.97
C LEU A 507 45.89 -10.80 -20.19
N GLY A 508 45.04 -11.69 -20.70
CA GLY A 508 45.36 -13.09 -20.97
C GLY A 508 44.94 -13.51 -22.38
N ASP A 509 45.23 -14.77 -22.73
CA ASP A 509 44.76 -15.42 -23.97
C ASP A 509 44.93 -14.58 -25.25
N LEU A 510 46.05 -13.86 -25.36
CA LEU A 510 46.32 -12.95 -26.46
C LEU A 510 46.51 -13.75 -27.76
N LYS A 511 45.58 -13.59 -28.70
CA LYS A 511 45.66 -14.09 -30.08
C LYS A 511 45.53 -12.91 -31.04
N PRO A 512 46.61 -12.15 -31.29
CA PRO A 512 46.55 -10.98 -32.14
C PRO A 512 46.16 -11.34 -33.58
N PRO A 513 45.36 -10.51 -34.28
CA PRO A 513 44.61 -9.35 -33.79
C PRO A 513 43.19 -9.69 -33.32
N HIS A 514 42.85 -10.96 -33.10
CA HIS A 514 41.46 -11.42 -33.05
C HIS A 514 40.88 -11.62 -31.65
N GLN A 515 41.70 -11.83 -30.61
CA GLN A 515 41.16 -12.16 -29.28
C GLN A 515 42.10 -11.80 -28.13
N LEU A 516 41.52 -11.35 -27.01
CA LEU A 516 42.18 -11.28 -25.70
C LEU A 516 41.17 -11.55 -24.58
N SER A 517 41.65 -12.03 -23.44
CA SER A 517 40.89 -12.07 -22.19
C SER A 517 41.33 -10.95 -21.25
N LEU A 518 40.39 -10.45 -20.45
CA LEU A 518 40.57 -9.37 -19.49
C LEU A 518 40.09 -9.87 -18.12
N GLY A 519 40.99 -9.92 -17.15
CA GLY A 519 40.67 -10.10 -15.74
C GLY A 519 40.86 -8.79 -14.98
N GLY A 520 40.03 -8.54 -13.97
CA GLY A 520 40.21 -7.36 -13.14
C GLY A 520 39.64 -7.49 -11.74
N LYS A 521 40.30 -6.86 -10.78
CA LYS A 521 39.86 -6.75 -9.38
C LYS A 521 39.97 -5.32 -8.90
N GLY A 522 38.90 -4.75 -8.36
CA GLY A 522 38.83 -3.40 -7.84
C GLY A 522 38.40 -3.37 -6.37
N ILE A 523 39.06 -2.53 -5.57
CA ILE A 523 38.74 -2.33 -4.15
C ILE A 523 38.49 -0.84 -3.88
N SER A 524 37.47 -0.54 -3.07
CA SER A 524 37.15 0.79 -2.58
C SER A 524 36.64 0.75 -1.13
N ALA A 525 36.44 1.93 -0.53
CA ALA A 525 35.81 2.07 0.79
C ALA A 525 34.33 1.60 0.82
N LEU A 526 33.68 1.44 -0.34
CA LEU A 526 32.27 1.05 -0.42
C LEU A 526 32.06 -0.43 -0.78
N GLY A 527 33.13 -1.15 -1.13
CA GLY A 527 33.06 -2.55 -1.56
C GLY A 527 34.17 -2.95 -2.54
N SER A 528 34.13 -4.21 -2.97
CA SER A 528 35.05 -4.76 -3.99
C SER A 528 34.29 -5.33 -5.18
N ALA A 529 34.94 -5.35 -6.34
CA ALA A 529 34.46 -6.00 -7.55
C ALA A 529 35.57 -6.86 -8.14
N GLU A 530 35.25 -8.04 -8.62
CA GLU A 530 36.18 -8.92 -9.34
C GLU A 530 35.48 -9.46 -10.59
N GLY A 531 36.19 -9.61 -11.70
CA GLY A 531 35.57 -10.24 -12.85
C GLY A 531 36.53 -10.58 -13.97
N ARG A 532 35.97 -11.26 -14.96
CA ARG A 532 36.69 -11.69 -16.16
C ARG A 532 35.81 -11.59 -17.38
N GLY A 533 36.42 -11.33 -18.52
CA GLY A 533 35.74 -11.37 -19.81
C GLY A 533 36.67 -11.65 -20.97
N THR A 534 36.06 -11.89 -22.12
CA THR A 534 36.75 -12.13 -23.40
C THR A 534 36.30 -11.08 -24.39
N VAL A 535 37.25 -10.55 -25.15
CA VAL A 535 36.99 -9.67 -26.30
C VAL A 535 37.43 -10.40 -27.57
N ARG A 536 36.57 -10.38 -28.59
CA ARG A 536 36.85 -10.91 -29.93
C ARG A 536 36.67 -9.82 -30.97
N LEU A 537 37.58 -9.78 -31.93
CA LEU A 537 37.62 -8.82 -33.02
C LEU A 537 37.46 -9.54 -34.37
N VAL A 538 36.37 -9.23 -35.07
CA VAL A 538 36.05 -9.77 -36.38
C VAL A 538 36.12 -8.65 -37.43
N PRO A 539 36.88 -8.81 -38.52
CA PRO A 539 36.92 -7.82 -39.60
C PRO A 539 35.52 -7.57 -40.20
N LEU A 540 35.21 -6.31 -40.48
CA LEU A 540 34.04 -5.89 -41.27
C LEU A 540 34.50 -5.05 -42.47
N GLU A 541 33.64 -4.91 -43.48
CA GLU A 541 33.86 -3.98 -44.58
C GLU A 541 33.90 -2.54 -44.04
N GLY A 542 35.09 -1.93 -44.01
CA GLY A 542 35.31 -0.58 -43.45
C GLY A 542 35.57 -0.50 -41.94
N GLY A 543 35.77 -1.63 -41.23
CA GLY A 543 36.02 -1.59 -39.78
C GLY A 543 36.18 -2.95 -39.10
N THR A 544 35.80 -3.02 -37.82
CA THR A 544 35.88 -4.23 -36.98
C THR A 544 34.66 -4.34 -36.10
N ARG A 545 34.07 -5.53 -36.01
CA ARG A 545 33.12 -5.89 -34.95
C ARG A 545 33.88 -6.35 -33.72
N LEU A 546 33.75 -5.61 -32.63
CA LEU A 546 34.21 -6.01 -31.30
C LEU A 546 33.04 -6.65 -30.56
N SER A 547 33.11 -7.95 -30.29
CA SER A 547 32.17 -8.65 -29.40
C SER A 547 32.84 -8.94 -28.06
N TYR A 548 32.09 -8.82 -26.98
CA TYR A 548 32.59 -9.07 -25.64
C TYR A 548 31.60 -9.89 -24.81
N ASP A 549 32.15 -10.70 -23.92
CA ASP A 549 31.45 -11.45 -22.88
C ASP A 549 32.17 -11.17 -21.56
N TYR A 550 31.47 -10.79 -20.48
CA TYR A 550 32.09 -10.51 -19.18
C TYR A 550 31.19 -10.96 -18.03
N ALA A 551 31.82 -11.43 -16.95
CA ALA A 551 31.17 -11.72 -15.67
C ALA A 551 31.88 -10.99 -14.51
N VAL A 552 31.13 -10.21 -13.73
CA VAL A 552 31.59 -9.48 -12.53
C VAL A 552 30.93 -10.06 -11.28
N SER A 553 31.65 -10.25 -10.19
CA SER A 553 31.10 -10.36 -8.83
C SER A 553 31.31 -9.05 -8.08
N VAL A 554 30.28 -8.57 -7.39
CA VAL A 554 30.33 -7.31 -6.61
C VAL A 554 29.93 -7.57 -5.16
N SER A 555 30.64 -6.96 -4.21
CA SER A 555 30.37 -7.11 -2.77
C SER A 555 30.40 -5.76 -2.03
N GLY A 556 29.86 -5.73 -0.81
CA GLY A 556 29.81 -4.54 0.04
C GLY A 556 28.56 -3.67 -0.20
N LYS A 557 28.61 -2.40 0.24
CA LYS A 557 27.46 -1.47 0.16
C LYS A 557 27.00 -1.20 -1.27
N VAL A 558 27.88 -1.40 -2.25
CA VAL A 558 27.56 -1.26 -3.69
C VAL A 558 26.64 -2.38 -4.18
N ALA A 559 26.68 -3.58 -3.59
CA ALA A 559 25.78 -4.68 -3.95
C ALA A 559 24.31 -4.40 -3.55
N ALA A 560 24.09 -3.57 -2.53
CA ALA A 560 22.75 -3.20 -2.05
C ALA A 560 21.97 -2.28 -3.01
N VAL A 561 22.61 -1.79 -4.08
CA VAL A 561 22.01 -0.90 -5.10
C VAL A 561 21.13 -1.68 -6.10
N GLY A 562 21.24 -3.02 -6.11
CA GLY A 562 20.45 -3.90 -6.96
C GLY A 562 21.07 -4.16 -8.35
N GLY A 563 20.89 -5.39 -8.85
CA GLY A 563 21.56 -5.88 -10.06
C GLY A 563 21.22 -5.10 -11.34
N ARG A 564 19.95 -4.69 -11.52
CA ARG A 564 19.51 -3.96 -12.73
C ARG A 564 20.14 -2.58 -12.86
N MET A 565 20.32 -1.88 -11.74
CA MET A 565 20.93 -0.56 -11.71
C MET A 565 22.45 -0.64 -11.97
N LEU A 566 23.12 -1.64 -11.40
CA LEU A 566 24.53 -1.94 -11.68
C LEU A 566 24.74 -2.32 -13.15
N GLU A 567 23.86 -3.13 -13.73
CA GLU A 567 23.91 -3.50 -15.14
C GLU A 567 23.75 -2.27 -16.06
N GLY A 568 22.76 -1.41 -15.76
CA GLY A 568 22.53 -0.17 -16.51
C GLY A 568 23.76 0.75 -16.51
N ALA A 569 24.39 0.94 -15.35
CA ALA A 569 25.60 1.76 -15.23
C ALA A 569 26.79 1.13 -15.97
N ALA A 570 26.99 -0.18 -15.86
CA ALA A 570 28.05 -0.90 -16.56
C ALA A 570 27.92 -0.76 -18.08
N ARG A 571 26.70 -0.86 -18.61
CA ARG A 571 26.40 -0.71 -20.05
C ARG A 571 26.74 0.70 -20.55
N ILE A 572 26.45 1.74 -19.77
CA ILE A 572 26.80 3.12 -20.10
C ILE A 572 28.33 3.30 -20.15
N ILE A 573 29.05 2.78 -19.15
CA ILE A 573 30.51 2.89 -19.09
C ILE A 573 31.17 2.16 -20.26
N LEU A 574 30.73 0.94 -20.58
CA LEU A 574 31.26 0.18 -21.72
C LEU A 574 31.02 0.91 -23.04
N ARG A 575 29.82 1.48 -23.24
CA ARG A 575 29.53 2.27 -24.43
C ARG A 575 30.49 3.46 -24.57
N GLN A 576 30.69 4.22 -23.49
CA GLN A 576 31.63 5.35 -23.48
C GLN A 576 33.07 4.91 -23.78
N MET A 577 33.48 3.76 -23.22
CA MET A 577 34.79 3.16 -23.46
C MET A 577 34.96 2.81 -24.95
N PHE A 578 34.01 2.08 -25.54
CA PHE A 578 34.09 1.69 -26.95
C PHE A 578 34.04 2.88 -27.91
N ASP A 579 33.25 3.92 -27.60
CA ASP A 579 33.22 5.16 -28.39
C ASP A 579 34.56 5.89 -28.38
N ARG A 580 35.31 5.85 -27.26
CA ARG A 580 36.66 6.40 -27.17
C ARG A 580 37.68 5.52 -27.88
N LEU A 581 37.56 4.21 -27.74
CA LEU A 581 38.39 3.21 -28.40
C LEU A 581 38.32 3.35 -29.93
N GLY A 582 37.10 3.40 -30.49
CA GLY A 582 36.88 3.56 -31.93
C GLY A 582 37.46 4.86 -32.49
N ARG A 583 37.29 5.97 -31.76
CA ARG A 583 37.90 7.26 -32.13
C ARG A 583 39.42 7.19 -32.16
N MET A 584 40.05 6.64 -31.13
CA MET A 584 41.50 6.61 -31.05
C MET A 584 42.15 5.62 -32.02
N ALA A 585 41.48 4.48 -32.28
CA ALA A 585 41.93 3.50 -33.25
C ALA A 585 41.87 4.04 -34.69
N SER A 586 40.85 4.84 -35.01
CA SER A 586 40.63 5.44 -36.35
C SER A 586 41.51 6.66 -36.65
N THR A 587 41.86 7.47 -35.66
CA THR A 587 42.63 8.73 -35.88
C THR A 587 44.15 8.56 -36.02
N GLY A 588 44.70 7.33 -36.07
CA GLY A 588 46.13 7.13 -36.31
C GLY A 588 47.05 7.82 -35.28
N GLY A 589 46.79 7.67 -33.98
CA GLY A 589 47.52 8.41 -32.94
C GLY A 589 48.78 7.72 -32.41
N VAL A 590 49.91 7.86 -33.11
CA VAL A 590 51.18 8.25 -32.46
C VAL A 590 51.62 9.51 -33.20
N ALA A 591 51.29 10.69 -32.66
CA ALA A 591 51.81 11.92 -33.24
C ALA A 591 53.34 11.97 -33.02
N PRO A 592 54.18 12.15 -34.06
CA PRO A 592 55.59 12.39 -33.84
C PRO A 592 55.76 13.74 -33.13
N ARG A 593 56.58 13.78 -32.08
CA ARG A 593 56.96 15.03 -31.40
C ARG A 593 57.45 16.03 -32.45
N LEU A 594 56.69 17.10 -32.67
CA LEU A 594 57.13 18.25 -33.48
C LEU A 594 58.46 18.79 -32.91
N SER A 595 59.48 18.88 -33.75
CA SER A 595 60.79 19.40 -33.34
C SER A 595 60.64 20.84 -32.83
N TRP A 596 61.39 21.16 -31.77
CA TRP A 596 61.41 22.46 -31.09
C TRP A 596 61.51 23.65 -32.07
N TRP A 597 62.27 23.48 -33.15
CA TRP A 597 62.45 24.48 -34.21
C TRP A 597 61.17 24.91 -34.93
N ARG A 598 60.22 23.99 -35.18
CA ARG A 598 58.94 24.35 -35.82
C ARG A 598 57.98 25.09 -34.89
N ARG A 599 58.12 24.93 -33.58
CA ARG A 599 57.33 25.70 -32.59
C ARG A 599 57.81 27.14 -32.47
N VAL A 600 59.12 27.36 -32.60
CA VAL A 600 59.71 28.71 -32.59
C VAL A 600 59.31 29.51 -33.84
N LEU A 601 59.27 28.86 -35.02
CA LEU A 601 58.86 29.52 -36.27
C LEU A 601 57.38 29.96 -36.28
N VAL A 602 56.50 29.17 -35.69
CA VAL A 602 55.08 29.53 -35.54
C VAL A 602 54.88 30.62 -34.49
N TRP A 603 55.68 30.64 -33.42
CA TRP A 603 55.65 31.69 -32.40
C TRP A 603 56.16 33.05 -32.91
N LEU A 604 57.13 33.05 -33.84
CA LEU A 604 57.62 34.26 -34.52
C LEU A 604 56.72 34.74 -35.67
N GLY A 605 55.53 34.17 -35.83
CA GLY A 605 54.52 34.65 -36.77
C GLY A 605 54.83 34.41 -38.25
N MET A 606 55.88 33.65 -38.56
CA MET A 606 56.21 33.30 -39.94
C MET A 606 55.49 32.00 -40.31
N ARG A 607 54.39 32.11 -41.07
CA ARG A 607 53.80 30.96 -41.75
C ARG A 607 54.66 30.59 -42.97
N PRO A 608 54.82 29.30 -43.28
CA PRO A 608 55.28 28.88 -44.60
C PRO A 608 54.27 29.28 -45.69
#